data_AF-A0A1F4FRQ1-F1
#
_entry.id   AF-A0A1F4FRQ1-F1
#
_cell.length_a   1.000
_cell.length_b   1.000
_cell.length_c   1.000
_cell.angle_alpha   90.00
_cell.angle_beta   90.00
_cell.angle_gamma   90.00
#
_symmetry.space_group_name_H-M   'P 1'
#
loop_
_entity.id
_entity.type
_entity.pdbx_description
1 polymer ?
#
loop_
_entity_poly.entity_id
_entity_poly.type
_entity_poly.pdbx_seq_one_letter_code
_entity_poly.pdbx_strand_id
1 'polypeptide(L)'
;MKDVIMPPIGLALGRVDFANLFLVLRSPDGGSYATLDAAQKAGAVTLNYGVFLNQVISFLIVAWAVFLLIKAMNRLKDRQPEEKKVPAEPPEDVKLLREIRDALTK
;
A
#
# COMPACT_ATOMS: atom_id res chain seq x y z
N MET A 1 -23.11 -11.59 -6.62
CA MET A 1 -21.68 -11.65 -6.99
C MET A 1 -20.78 -10.85 -6.03
N LYS A 2 -21.18 -10.61 -4.77
CA LYS A 2 -20.39 -9.87 -3.77
C LYS A 2 -19.87 -10.75 -2.63
N ASP A 3 -20.11 -12.06 -2.68
CA ASP A 3 -20.01 -12.94 -1.49
C ASP A 3 -18.74 -13.81 -1.45
N VAL A 4 -17.87 -13.71 -2.44
CA VAL A 4 -16.71 -14.63 -2.58
C VAL A 4 -15.37 -13.95 -2.26
N ILE A 5 -15.29 -12.62 -2.33
CA ILE A 5 -14.04 -11.86 -2.10
C ILE A 5 -13.92 -11.37 -0.64
N MET A 6 -15.03 -11.18 0.08
CA MET A 6 -15.02 -10.76 1.49
C MET A 6 -14.42 -11.78 2.48
N PRO A 7 -14.64 -13.10 2.35
CA PRO A 7 -14.18 -14.06 3.37
C PRO A 7 -12.65 -14.14 3.57
N PRO A 8 -11.81 -14.20 2.51
CA PRO A 8 -10.37 -14.39 2.70
C PRO A 8 -9.66 -13.14 3.24
N ILE A 9 -10.10 -11.96 2.80
CA ILE A 9 -9.52 -10.67 3.22
C ILE A 9 -9.94 -10.34 4.67
N GLY A 10 -11.19 -10.63 5.03
CA GLY A 10 -11.69 -10.45 6.40
C GLY A 10 -11.04 -11.37 7.44
N LEU A 11 -10.60 -12.57 7.04
CA LEU A 11 -9.85 -13.49 7.90
C LEU A 11 -8.37 -13.11 8.05
N ALA A 12 -7.71 -12.65 6.97
CA ALA A 12 -6.32 -12.23 7.00
C ALA A 12 -6.07 -10.95 7.82
N LEU A 13 -7.05 -10.04 7.87
CA LEU A 13 -7.04 -8.82 8.68
C LEU A 13 -7.50 -9.04 10.13
N GLY A 14 -7.80 -10.28 10.52
CA GLY A 14 -7.89 -10.69 11.90
C GLY A 14 -9.00 -10.02 12.72
N ARG A 15 -10.26 -10.03 12.26
CA ARG A 15 -11.46 -9.71 13.08
C ARG A 15 -11.36 -8.43 13.94
N VAL A 16 -10.54 -7.45 13.59
CA VAL A 16 -10.44 -6.23 14.39
C VAL A 16 -11.49 -5.25 13.93
N ASP A 17 -12.73 -5.48 14.37
CA ASP A 17 -13.86 -4.62 14.06
C ASP A 17 -13.87 -3.39 14.98
N PHE A 18 -12.96 -2.46 14.69
CA PHE A 18 -12.96 -1.14 15.32
C PHE A 18 -14.13 -0.28 14.84
N ALA A 19 -14.86 -0.67 13.80
CA ALA A 19 -15.94 0.17 13.26
C ALA A 19 -17.10 0.34 14.25
N ASN A 20 -17.25 -0.57 15.21
CA ASN A 20 -18.26 -0.48 16.29
C ASN A 20 -17.77 0.22 17.56
N LEU A 21 -16.56 0.81 17.56
CA LEU A 21 -16.11 1.70 18.63
C LEU A 21 -16.56 3.13 18.32
N PHE A 22 -17.63 3.55 18.99
CA PHE A 22 -18.16 4.89 18.90
C PHE A 22 -18.63 5.37 20.26
N LEU A 23 -18.52 6.69 20.48
CA LEU A 23 -19.03 7.33 21.67
C LEU A 23 -20.31 8.07 21.33
N VAL A 24 -21.41 7.76 22.00
CA VAL A 24 -22.68 8.48 21.82
C VAL A 24 -22.59 9.79 22.60
N LEU A 25 -22.51 10.92 21.89
CA LEU A 25 -22.42 12.25 22.50
C LEU A 25 -23.80 12.81 22.85
N ARG A 26 -24.81 12.48 22.04
CA ARG A 26 -26.20 12.87 22.26
C ARG A 26 -27.13 11.83 21.65
N SER A 27 -27.97 11.24 22.48
CA SER A 27 -29.04 10.33 22.05
C SER A 27 -30.38 11.06 22.19
N PRO A 28 -31.23 11.12 21.16
CA PRO A 28 -32.57 11.68 21.27
C PRO A 28 -33.45 10.90 22.27
N ASP A 29 -33.11 9.61 22.47
CA ASP A 29 -33.95 8.65 23.19
C ASP A 29 -33.36 8.26 24.56
N GLY A 30 -32.17 8.79 24.90
CA GLY A 30 -31.41 8.39 26.10
C GLY A 30 -30.88 6.94 26.08
N GLY A 31 -31.15 6.17 25.01
CA GLY A 31 -30.72 4.78 24.87
C GLY A 31 -29.24 4.62 24.50
N SER A 32 -28.66 3.50 24.94
CA SER A 32 -27.35 3.00 24.49
C SER A 32 -27.55 2.08 23.28
N TYR A 33 -26.77 2.28 22.22
CA TYR A 33 -26.88 1.52 20.97
C TYR A 33 -25.75 0.50 20.88
N ALA A 34 -26.09 -0.74 20.49
CA ALA A 34 -25.11 -1.82 20.33
C ALA A 34 -24.23 -1.69 19.07
N THR A 35 -24.69 -0.93 18.07
CA THR A 35 -24.00 -0.76 16.80
C THR A 35 -24.08 0.68 16.32
N LEU A 36 -23.07 1.08 15.55
CA LEU A 36 -22.95 2.44 15.03
C LEU A 36 -24.09 2.75 14.06
N ASP A 37 -24.47 1.76 13.24
CA ASP A 37 -25.60 1.83 12.31
C ASP A 37 -26.94 2.06 13.02
N ALA A 38 -27.16 1.42 14.18
CA ALA A 38 -28.37 1.64 14.98
C ALA A 38 -28.41 3.05 15.60
N ALA A 39 -27.27 3.55 16.08
CA ALA A 39 -27.17 4.89 16.65
C ALA A 39 -27.39 5.99 15.60
N GLN A 40 -26.80 5.84 14.40
CA GLN A 40 -26.99 6.77 13.29
C GLN A 40 -28.44 6.78 12.79
N LYS A 41 -29.08 5.61 12.69
CA LYS A 41 -30.50 5.50 12.29
C LYS A 41 -31.46 6.11 13.31
N ALA A 42 -31.12 6.05 14.60
CA ALA A 42 -31.87 6.73 15.65
C ALA A 42 -31.61 8.25 15.71
N GLY A 43 -30.78 8.80 14.81
CA GLY A 43 -30.43 10.22 14.81
C GLY A 43 -29.53 10.62 15.98
N ALA A 44 -28.88 9.66 16.64
CA ALA A 44 -27.93 9.94 17.68
C ALA A 44 -26.65 10.53 17.10
N VAL A 45 -26.14 11.57 17.76
CA VAL A 45 -24.85 12.16 17.43
C VAL A 45 -23.78 11.27 18.04
N THR A 46 -23.09 10.51 17.19
CA THR A 46 -22.00 9.61 17.60
C THR A 46 -20.65 10.12 17.11
N LEU A 47 -19.63 9.99 17.96
CA LEU A 47 -18.24 10.19 17.61
C LEU A 47 -17.62 8.84 17.25
N ASN A 48 -17.35 8.64 15.97
CA ASN A 48 -16.96 7.35 15.39
C ASN A 48 -15.43 7.19 15.32
N TYR A 49 -14.76 7.28 16.47
CA TYR A 49 -13.29 7.22 16.53
C TYR A 49 -12.74 5.86 16.10
N GLY A 50 -13.53 4.80 16.24
CA GLY A 50 -13.19 3.46 15.80
C GLY A 50 -12.99 3.33 14.29
N VAL A 51 -13.82 4.01 13.49
CA VAL A 51 -13.68 4.02 12.02
C VAL A 51 -12.42 4.79 11.61
N PHE A 52 -12.12 5.91 12.28
CA PHE A 52 -10.89 6.66 12.06
C PHE A 52 -9.65 5.82 12.37
N LEU A 53 -9.63 5.13 13.52
CA LEU A 53 -8.52 4.26 13.89
C LEU A 53 -8.36 3.10 12.91
N ASN A 54 -9.48 2.53 12.42
CA ASN A 54 -9.45 1.50 11.39
C ASN A 54 -8.79 2.00 10.10
N GLN A 55 -9.11 3.22 9.66
CA GLN A 55 -8.48 3.83 8.48
C GLN A 55 -6.97 4.06 8.69
N VAL A 56 -6.57 4.54 9.87
CA VAL A 56 -5.15 4.73 10.22
C VAL A 56 -4.39 3.40 10.22
N ILE A 57 -4.95 2.36 10.83
CA ILE A 57 -4.34 1.03 10.88
C ILE A 57 -4.28 0.41 9.48
N SER A 58 -5.35 0.50 8.71
CA SER A 58 -5.39 0.00 7.32
C SER A 58 -4.33 0.68 6.46
N PHE A 59 -4.19 2.00 6.59
CA PHE A 59 -3.14 2.76 5.91
C PHE A 59 -1.74 2.31 6.33
N LEU A 60 -1.49 2.12 7.63
CA LEU A 60 -0.22 1.62 8.15
C LEU A 60 0.11 0.21 7.62
N ILE A 61 -0.86 -0.69 7.57
CA ILE A 61 -0.69 -2.05 7.04
C ILE A 61 -0.32 -1.99 5.56
N VAL A 62 -1.03 -1.20 4.75
CA VAL A 62 -0.74 -1.05 3.32
C VAL A 62 0.64 -0.41 3.11
N ALA A 63 0.97 0.65 3.83
CA ALA A 63 2.28 1.29 3.77
C ALA A 63 3.40 0.30 4.12
N TRP A 64 3.20 -0.51 5.17
CA TRP A 64 4.15 -1.52 5.59
C TRP A 64 4.27 -2.67 4.57
N ALA A 65 3.17 -3.11 3.96
CA ALA A 65 3.17 -4.11 2.91
C ALA A 65 3.94 -3.62 1.67
N VAL A 66 3.72 -2.38 1.24
CA VAL A 66 4.46 -1.76 0.12
C VAL A 66 5.95 -1.63 0.46
N PHE A 67 6.28 -1.22 1.69
CA PHE A 67 7.66 -1.16 2.16
C PHE A 67 8.35 -2.54 2.10
N LEU A 68 7.69 -3.59 2.57
CA LEU A 68 8.22 -4.96 2.47
C LEU A 68 8.38 -5.42 1.03
N LEU A 69 7.43 -5.08 0.15
CA LEU A 69 7.51 -5.43 -1.27
C LEU A 69 8.71 -4.75 -1.93
N ILE A 70 8.90 -3.45 -1.73
CA ILE A 70 10.07 -2.70 -2.25
C ILE A 70 11.36 -3.27 -1.67
N LYS A 71 11.40 -3.57 -0.36
CA LYS A 71 12.56 -4.16 0.31
C LYS A 71 12.89 -5.54 -0.25
N ALA A 72 11.87 -6.37 -0.52
CA ALA A 72 12.03 -7.68 -1.13
C ALA A 72 12.56 -7.56 -2.57
N MET A 73 12.01 -6.65 -3.36
CA MET A 73 12.48 -6.38 -4.73
C MET A 73 13.92 -5.88 -4.75
N ASN A 74 14.28 -4.93 -3.88
CA ASN A 74 15.66 -4.45 -3.77
C ASN A 74 16.61 -5.58 -3.33
N ARG A 75 16.21 -6.41 -2.36
CA ARG A 75 17.01 -7.57 -1.92
C ARG A 75 17.20 -8.62 -3.01
N LEU A 76 16.22 -8.80 -3.91
CA LEU A 76 16.33 -9.68 -5.07
C LEU A 76 17.22 -9.07 -6.14
N LYS A 77 17.16 -7.76 -6.36
CA LYS A 77 18.01 -7.02 -7.29
C LYS A 77 19.49 -7.00 -6.82
N ASP A 78 19.74 -6.90 -5.52
CA ASP A 78 21.09 -7.00 -4.94
C ASP A 78 21.66 -8.44 -4.97
N ARG A 79 20.81 -9.44 -5.20
CA ARG A 79 21.18 -10.86 -5.30
C ARG A 79 21.33 -11.36 -6.72
N GLN A 80 20.85 -10.60 -7.70
CA GLN A 80 21.45 -10.71 -9.01
C GLN A 80 22.87 -10.18 -8.80
N PRO A 81 23.94 -10.98 -9.00
CA PRO A 81 25.23 -10.36 -9.27
C PRO A 81 24.89 -9.34 -10.35
N GLU A 82 25.36 -8.09 -10.22
CA GLU A 82 25.36 -7.21 -11.37
C GLU A 82 25.80 -8.10 -12.52
N GLU A 83 24.88 -8.45 -13.43
CA GLU A 83 25.26 -8.70 -14.79
C GLU A 83 26.07 -7.46 -15.01
N LYS A 84 27.41 -7.64 -14.96
CA LYS A 84 28.38 -6.62 -15.28
C LYS A 84 27.66 -5.92 -16.39
N LYS A 85 27.35 -4.63 -16.22
CA LYS A 85 27.05 -3.80 -17.36
C LYS A 85 28.30 -3.99 -18.20
N VAL A 86 28.31 -5.04 -19.02
CA VAL A 86 29.30 -5.32 -20.03
C VAL A 86 29.15 -4.02 -20.77
N PRO A 87 30.15 -3.13 -20.66
CA PRO A 87 30.00 -1.76 -21.11
C PRO A 87 29.42 -1.89 -22.50
N ALA A 88 28.16 -1.44 -22.65
CA ALA A 88 27.36 -1.75 -23.83
C ALA A 88 28.29 -1.48 -25.01
N GLU A 89 28.56 -2.51 -25.82
CA GLU A 89 29.58 -2.38 -26.85
C GLU A 89 29.34 -1.05 -27.55
N PRO A 90 30.36 -0.17 -27.63
CA PRO A 90 30.15 1.17 -28.13
C PRO A 90 29.39 1.04 -29.45
N PRO A 91 28.30 1.81 -29.64
CA PRO A 91 27.53 1.77 -30.88
C PRO A 91 28.47 1.82 -32.07
N GLU A 92 28.16 1.09 -33.15
CA GLU A 92 28.99 1.03 -34.37
C GLU A 92 29.40 2.44 -34.82
N ASP A 93 28.51 3.42 -34.69
CA ASP A 93 28.78 4.84 -34.95
C ASP A 93 29.94 5.40 -34.11
N VAL A 94 30.03 5.05 -32.83
CA VAL A 94 31.12 5.47 -31.94
C VAL A 94 32.44 4.80 -32.34
N LYS A 95 32.41 3.56 -32.84
CA LYS A 95 33.60 2.89 -33.39
C LYS A 95 34.07 3.56 -34.68
N LEU A 96 33.15 3.79 -35.63
CA LEU A 96 33.41 4.47 -36.90
C LEU A 96 33.97 5.87 -36.68
N LEU A 97 33.39 6.64 -35.76
CA LEU A 97 33.90 7.98 -35.42
C LEU A 97 35.31 7.94 -34.81
N ARG A 98 35.66 6.88 -34.07
CA ARG A 98 36.99 6.68 -33.50
C ARG A 98 38.01 6.36 -34.59
N GLU A 99 37.65 5.49 -35.54
CA GLU A 99 38.47 5.16 -36.70
C GLU A 99 38.68 6.36 -37.61
N ILE A 100 37.65 7.18 -37.86
CA ILE A 100 37.76 8.43 -38.64
C ILE A 100 38.70 9.42 -37.95
N ARG A 101 38.59 9.59 -36.62
CA ARG A 101 39.50 10.48 -35.87
C ARG A 101 40.95 10.03 -36.01
N ASP A 102 41.21 8.74 -35.84
CA ASP A 102 42.57 8.20 -35.91
C ASP A 102 43.15 8.26 -37.34
N ALA A 103 42.30 8.15 -38.37
CA ALA A 103 42.68 8.36 -39.78
C ALA A 103 42.99 9.82 -40.12
N LEU A 104 42.37 10.80 -39.46
CA LEU A 104 42.66 12.23 -39.63
C LEU A 104 43.89 12.72 -38.87
N THR A 105 44.34 11.95 -37.88
CA THR A 105 45.52 12.30 -37.05
C THR A 105 46.80 11.73 -37.66
N LYS A 106 46.69 10.90 -38.70
CA LYS A 106 47.79 10.29 -39.46
C LYS A 106 48.01 11.03 -40.78
#